data_AF-A0A7C5DJ70-F1
#
_entry.id   AF-A0A7C5DJ70-F1
#
_cell.length_a   1.000
_cell.length_b   1.000
_cell.length_c   1.000
_cell.angle_alpha   90.00
_cell.angle_beta   90.00
_cell.angle_gamma   90.00
#
_symmetry.space_group_name_H-M   'P 1'
#
loop_
_entity.id
_entity.type
_entity.pdbx_description
1 polymer ?
#
loop_
_entity_poly.entity_id
_entity_poly.type
_entity_poly.pdbx_seq_one_letter_code
_entity_poly.pdbx_strand_id
1 'polypeptide(L)'
;NIALELLAEPLIIILDEPTSGLSSKDSEKITDILNELKEQGKIIIATIHQPNPDIFQKFDKVLLIDQKGTEVFFGSTEEVFGYFNDELDQISYGLGNLLRKKELKMAEFLFDIMQYPLLDAEGNPVYKKSDILEGAHEELRKYQPNHWKAKFEKYQLFELMKRKRQDKSEEEKEPVSKKTIFHKRTSIREYFSQFCFLFARNVLNKLKNKTNLTVTFIAAPFLAILISFVLRYSSPGQSYSFAANVNMKIFIFISIIVFIFLGLSNSLDEIISEKRIHIREKKLRIKSSLFLIVKNLTLAIFALLQAVLYIAISSVILEIRGIFLVYTGYLILSGFVGFSLGLLASALIKDKKAMVNILPIVMIPQMIFAGAVIEFEKMNRVARVNPESAIPEFCNIMPSRWLFEGLFTAQAKLNFYKRNLGNLNNRENVLFQQKSDKEISISEFNQKIKSVRKRKAKLLFDNNPDRYINEDINIAVSRIDGKFLNNPKNHFLSSKKIFFGKIYNTYNVNVVIALLYGFLINILTYIIIRFKFK
;
A
#
# COMPACT_ATOMS: atom_id res chain seq x y z
N ASN A 1 -22.50 -2.32 -4.97
CA ASN A 1 -22.17 -1.61 -3.72
C ASN A 1 -23.10 -1.99 -2.60
N ILE A 2 -24.44 -1.86 -2.75
CA ILE A 2 -25.43 -2.28 -1.73
C ILE A 2 -25.17 -3.71 -1.23
N ALA A 3 -25.04 -4.68 -2.15
CA ALA A 3 -24.73 -6.07 -1.80
C ALA A 3 -23.46 -6.25 -0.95
N LEU A 4 -22.43 -5.40 -1.14
CA LEU A 4 -21.20 -5.47 -0.35
C LEU A 4 -21.40 -4.97 1.09
N GLU A 5 -22.23 -3.94 1.29
CA GLU A 5 -22.55 -3.43 2.62
C GLU A 5 -23.52 -4.37 3.36
N LEU A 6 -24.38 -5.09 2.63
CA LEU A 6 -25.27 -6.11 3.19
C LEU A 6 -24.53 -7.33 3.75
N LEU A 7 -23.28 -7.61 3.31
CA LEU A 7 -22.45 -8.67 3.88
C LEU A 7 -22.15 -8.47 5.37
N ALA A 8 -22.27 -7.23 5.87
CA ALA A 8 -22.10 -6.93 7.29
C ALA A 8 -23.37 -7.18 8.12
N GLU A 9 -24.45 -7.65 7.49
CA GLU A 9 -25.78 -7.84 8.08
C GLU A 9 -26.25 -6.65 8.93
N PRO A 10 -26.12 -5.39 8.45
CA PRO A 10 -26.41 -4.20 9.25
C PRO A 10 -27.89 -4.19 9.70
N LEU A 11 -28.17 -3.64 10.89
CA LEU A 11 -29.55 -3.39 11.33
C LEU A 11 -30.13 -2.10 10.75
N ILE A 12 -29.28 -1.10 10.52
CA ILE A 12 -29.62 0.20 9.98
C ILE A 12 -28.84 0.39 8.68
N ILE A 13 -29.54 0.70 7.59
CA ILE A 13 -28.99 0.94 6.27
C ILE A 13 -29.26 2.40 5.92
N ILE A 14 -28.18 3.15 5.68
CA ILE A 14 -28.26 4.55 5.26
C ILE A 14 -27.78 4.62 3.81
N LEU A 15 -28.64 5.12 2.93
CA LEU A 15 -28.37 5.27 1.51
C LEU A 15 -28.39 6.74 1.13
N ASP A 16 -27.39 7.14 0.34
CA ASP A 16 -27.32 8.48 -0.23
C ASP A 16 -27.70 8.40 -1.71
N GLU A 17 -28.85 8.98 -2.06
CA GLU A 17 -29.40 9.03 -3.42
C GLU A 17 -29.34 7.70 -4.21
N PRO A 18 -29.93 6.60 -3.69
CA PRO A 18 -29.76 5.26 -4.28
C PRO A 18 -30.38 5.11 -5.68
N THR A 19 -31.25 6.03 -6.09
CA THR A 19 -31.95 6.05 -7.38
C THR A 19 -31.35 7.03 -8.40
N SER A 20 -30.35 7.82 -8.01
CA SER A 20 -29.77 8.86 -8.88
C SER A 20 -28.98 8.24 -10.05
N GLY A 21 -29.25 8.72 -11.26
CA GLY A 21 -28.64 8.21 -12.50
C GLY A 21 -29.18 6.87 -13.00
N LEU A 22 -30.23 6.34 -12.39
CA LEU A 22 -30.93 5.12 -12.84
C LEU A 22 -32.14 5.45 -13.71
N SER A 23 -32.57 4.48 -14.54
CA SER A 23 -33.85 4.55 -15.24
C SER A 23 -35.02 4.38 -14.26
N SER A 24 -36.21 4.87 -14.58
CA SER A 24 -37.38 4.76 -13.69
C SER A 24 -37.69 3.32 -13.27
N LYS A 25 -37.54 2.36 -14.20
CA LYS A 25 -37.75 0.93 -13.91
C LYS A 25 -36.69 0.34 -12.98
N ASP A 26 -35.43 0.78 -13.11
CA ASP A 26 -34.36 0.30 -12.25
C ASP A 26 -34.45 0.90 -10.84
N SER A 27 -34.83 2.17 -10.74
CA SER A 27 -35.13 2.84 -9.47
C SER A 27 -36.28 2.15 -8.71
N GLU A 28 -37.30 1.70 -9.43
CA GLU A 28 -38.39 0.94 -8.85
C GLU A 28 -37.90 -0.39 -8.24
N LYS A 29 -37.13 -1.17 -9.00
CA LYS A 29 -36.52 -2.43 -8.52
C LYS A 29 -35.62 -2.22 -7.30
N ILE A 30 -34.82 -1.15 -7.28
CA ILE A 30 -33.99 -0.82 -6.11
C ILE A 30 -34.88 -0.57 -4.90
N THR A 31 -35.99 0.16 -5.06
CA THR A 31 -36.94 0.45 -3.99
C THR A 31 -37.64 -0.82 -3.49
N ASP A 32 -37.98 -1.75 -4.38
CA ASP A 32 -38.55 -3.05 -4.01
C ASP A 32 -37.58 -3.86 -3.14
N ILE A 33 -36.30 -3.91 -3.52
CA ILE A 33 -35.26 -4.58 -2.71
C ILE A 33 -35.13 -3.91 -1.33
N LEU A 34 -35.21 -2.57 -1.26
CA LEU A 34 -35.21 -1.87 0.03
C LEU A 34 -36.44 -2.28 0.86
N ASN A 35 -37.62 -2.40 0.26
CA ASN A 35 -38.82 -2.87 0.98
C ASN A 35 -38.68 -4.32 1.47
N GLU A 36 -38.12 -5.24 0.67
CA GLU A 36 -37.84 -6.60 1.13
C GLU A 36 -36.89 -6.60 2.35
N LEU A 37 -35.85 -5.76 2.34
CA LEU A 37 -34.93 -5.62 3.46
C LEU A 37 -35.64 -5.04 4.70
N LYS A 38 -36.57 -4.10 4.51
CA LYS A 38 -37.41 -3.56 5.58
C LYS A 38 -38.26 -4.66 6.22
N GLU A 39 -38.90 -5.51 5.41
CA GLU A 39 -39.71 -6.64 5.89
C GLU A 39 -38.89 -7.65 6.70
N GLN A 40 -37.58 -7.76 6.43
CA GLN A 40 -36.65 -8.55 7.25
C GLN A 40 -36.26 -7.88 8.58
N GLY A 41 -36.91 -6.78 8.96
CA GLY A 41 -36.68 -6.05 10.21
C GLY A 41 -35.51 -5.07 10.17
N LYS A 42 -35.07 -4.66 8.97
CA LYS A 42 -34.02 -3.64 8.81
C LYS A 42 -34.62 -2.23 8.81
N ILE A 43 -33.89 -1.27 9.38
CA ILE A 43 -34.24 0.15 9.30
C ILE A 43 -33.53 0.75 8.09
N ILE A 44 -34.28 1.41 7.21
CA ILE A 44 -33.75 2.01 5.99
C ILE A 44 -33.97 3.52 6.04
N ILE A 45 -32.89 4.26 5.82
CA ILE A 45 -32.90 5.71 5.72
C ILE A 45 -32.27 6.05 4.38
N ALA A 46 -33.00 6.74 3.52
CA ALA A 46 -32.52 7.12 2.19
C ALA A 46 -32.82 8.59 1.90
N THR A 47 -31.86 9.28 1.29
CA THR A 47 -32.11 10.55 0.61
C THR A 47 -32.56 10.25 -0.81
N ILE A 48 -33.67 10.83 -1.28
CA ILE A 48 -34.13 10.66 -2.67
C ILE A 48 -34.40 12.02 -3.28
N HIS A 49 -33.78 12.25 -4.43
CA HIS A 49 -34.04 13.43 -5.24
C HIS A 49 -35.25 13.18 -6.14
N GLN A 50 -36.33 13.95 -5.95
CA GLN A 50 -37.53 13.96 -6.80
C GLN A 50 -38.08 12.55 -7.15
N PRO A 51 -38.54 11.77 -6.15
CA PRO A 51 -39.13 10.46 -6.43
C PRO A 51 -40.42 10.61 -7.24
N ASN A 52 -40.67 9.67 -8.16
CA ASN A 52 -41.99 9.54 -8.76
C ASN A 52 -43.02 9.07 -7.68
N PRO A 53 -44.33 9.25 -7.93
CA PRO A 53 -45.36 8.88 -6.96
C PRO A 53 -45.29 7.42 -6.48
N ASP A 54 -44.96 6.49 -7.39
CA ASP A 54 -44.89 5.07 -7.08
C ASP A 54 -43.75 4.74 -6.11
N ILE A 55 -42.57 5.35 -6.31
CA ILE A 55 -41.43 5.22 -5.39
C ILE A 55 -41.71 5.95 -4.08
N PHE A 56 -42.31 7.15 -4.12
CA PHE A 56 -42.60 7.93 -2.92
C PHE A 56 -43.51 7.17 -1.95
N GLN A 57 -44.56 6.53 -2.48
CA GLN A 57 -45.53 5.77 -1.68
C GLN A 57 -44.98 4.46 -1.13
N LYS A 58 -43.85 3.95 -1.64
CA LYS A 58 -43.17 2.77 -1.10
C LYS A 58 -42.47 3.05 0.24
N PHE A 59 -42.29 4.30 0.65
CA PHE A 59 -41.71 4.67 1.94
C PHE A 59 -42.79 4.83 3.02
N ASP A 60 -42.48 4.34 4.23
CA ASP A 60 -43.39 4.46 5.38
C ASP A 60 -43.43 5.88 5.95
N LYS A 61 -42.29 6.60 5.89
CA LYS A 61 -42.14 7.94 6.46
C LYS A 61 -41.32 8.84 5.56
N VAL A 62 -41.63 10.13 5.62
CA VAL A 62 -40.88 11.19 4.95
C VAL A 62 -40.35 12.17 6.00
N LEU A 63 -39.08 12.53 5.86
CA LEU A 63 -38.45 13.65 6.57
C LEU A 63 -38.23 14.77 5.55
N LEU A 64 -38.95 15.87 5.71
CA LEU A 64 -38.87 17.03 4.83
C LEU A 64 -38.02 18.12 5.51
N ILE A 65 -36.96 18.54 4.82
CA ILE A 65 -35.98 19.52 5.32
C ILE A 65 -35.92 20.68 4.32
N ASP A 66 -36.00 21.90 4.84
CA ASP A 66 -35.87 23.15 4.10
C ASP A 66 -34.50 23.80 4.34
N GLN A 67 -34.26 24.94 3.70
CA GLN A 67 -33.04 25.73 3.79
C GLN A 67 -32.55 25.89 5.24
N LYS A 68 -31.22 25.90 5.40
CA LYS A 68 -30.53 25.94 6.71
C LYS A 68 -30.78 24.72 7.60
N GLY A 69 -31.23 23.60 7.04
CA GLY A 69 -31.45 22.35 7.78
C GLY A 69 -32.70 22.39 8.66
N THR A 70 -33.69 23.19 8.26
CA THR A 70 -34.91 23.39 9.04
C THR A 70 -35.88 22.24 8.80
N GLU A 71 -36.28 21.53 9.85
CA GLU A 71 -37.27 20.45 9.73
C GLU A 71 -38.67 21.05 9.49
N VAL A 72 -39.31 20.63 8.39
CA VAL A 72 -40.64 21.09 7.99
C VAL A 72 -41.71 20.08 8.37
N PHE A 73 -41.39 18.79 8.22
CA PHE A 73 -42.30 17.70 8.50
C PHE A 73 -41.54 16.39 8.71
N PHE A 74 -42.00 15.58 9.67
CA PHE A 74 -41.62 14.18 9.80
C PHE A 74 -42.84 13.35 10.18
N GLY A 75 -43.21 12.40 9.34
CA GLY A 75 -44.44 11.61 9.50
C GLY A 75 -44.67 10.65 8.34
N SER A 76 -45.89 10.11 8.21
CA SER A 76 -46.25 9.21 7.11
C SER A 76 -46.21 9.92 5.76
N THR A 77 -45.90 9.17 4.69
CA THR A 77 -45.98 9.64 3.29
C THR A 77 -47.41 9.96 2.86
N GLU A 78 -48.42 9.51 3.60
CA GLU A 78 -49.83 9.88 3.36
C GLU A 78 -50.22 11.16 4.09
N GLU A 79 -49.78 11.30 5.35
CA GLU A 79 -50.12 12.44 6.22
C GLU A 79 -49.54 13.76 5.71
N VAL A 80 -48.37 13.69 5.07
CA VAL A 80 -47.64 14.88 4.58
C VAL A 80 -48.47 15.73 3.62
N PHE A 81 -49.34 15.13 2.79
CA PHE A 81 -50.16 15.88 1.84
C PHE A 81 -51.30 16.66 2.53
N GLY A 82 -51.78 16.16 3.67
CA GLY A 82 -52.77 16.86 4.50
C GLY A 82 -52.17 17.96 5.38
N TYR A 83 -50.89 17.83 5.73
CA TYR A 83 -50.18 18.80 6.57
C TYR A 83 -50.20 20.22 6.00
N PHE A 84 -50.20 20.38 4.67
CA PHE A 84 -50.17 21.68 3.99
C PHE A 84 -51.55 22.23 3.57
N ASN A 85 -52.65 21.70 4.10
CA ASN A 85 -54.01 22.17 3.75
C ASN A 85 -54.24 23.65 4.08
N ASP A 86 -53.81 24.10 5.26
CA ASP A 86 -54.01 25.48 5.71
C ASP A 86 -53.33 26.50 4.78
N GLU A 87 -52.17 26.17 4.22
CA GLU A 87 -51.47 27.04 3.27
C GLU A 87 -52.05 26.92 1.86
N LEU A 88 -52.58 25.75 1.47
CA LEU A 88 -53.29 25.54 0.21
C LEU A 88 -54.52 26.45 0.09
N ASP A 89 -55.28 26.60 1.17
CA ASP A 89 -56.47 27.47 1.21
C ASP A 89 -56.11 28.96 1.04
N GLN A 90 -54.84 29.32 1.27
CA GLN A 90 -54.32 30.69 1.15
C GLN A 90 -53.58 30.94 -0.18
N ILE A 91 -53.59 29.99 -1.11
CA ILE A 91 -52.90 30.07 -2.40
C ILE A 91 -53.91 30.34 -3.52
N SER A 92 -53.68 31.41 -4.27
CA SER A 92 -54.53 31.80 -5.42
C SER A 92 -53.88 31.49 -6.76
N TYR A 93 -52.56 31.70 -6.88
CA TYR A 93 -51.81 31.50 -8.12
C TYR A 93 -51.34 30.04 -8.25
N GLY A 94 -51.57 29.41 -9.40
CA GLY A 94 -51.08 28.04 -9.66
C GLY A 94 -51.76 26.92 -8.84
N LEU A 95 -52.85 27.23 -8.12
CA LEU A 95 -53.55 26.28 -7.24
C LEU A 95 -53.97 24.99 -7.97
N GLY A 96 -54.48 25.09 -9.20
CA GLY A 96 -54.89 23.92 -9.99
C GLY A 96 -53.75 22.93 -10.25
N ASN A 97 -52.52 23.42 -10.49
CA ASN A 97 -51.35 22.57 -10.66
C ASN A 97 -50.94 21.91 -9.35
N LEU A 98 -50.94 22.67 -8.24
CA LEU A 98 -50.62 22.13 -6.91
C LEU A 98 -51.62 21.06 -6.46
N LEU A 99 -52.92 21.30 -6.67
CA LEU A 99 -53.98 20.33 -6.37
C LEU A 99 -53.82 19.06 -7.20
N ARG A 100 -53.54 19.18 -8.49
CA ARG A 100 -53.27 18.01 -9.35
C ARG A 100 -52.05 17.21 -8.88
N LYS A 101 -50.95 17.89 -8.52
CA LYS A 101 -49.75 17.22 -7.99
C LYS A 101 -50.03 16.53 -6.65
N LYS A 102 -50.85 17.13 -5.79
CA LYS A 102 -51.31 16.55 -4.53
C LYS A 102 -52.20 15.31 -4.75
N GLU A 103 -53.16 15.37 -5.66
CA GLU A 103 -54.02 14.23 -6.02
C GLU A 103 -53.21 13.05 -6.54
N LEU A 104 -52.20 13.33 -7.38
CA LEU A 104 -51.29 12.32 -7.91
C LEU A 104 -50.20 11.90 -6.91
N LYS A 105 -50.22 12.41 -5.66
CA LYS A 105 -49.21 12.16 -4.62
C LYS A 105 -47.77 12.36 -5.10
N MET A 106 -47.54 13.38 -5.93
CA MET A 106 -46.21 13.72 -6.45
C MET A 106 -45.39 14.42 -5.38
N ALA A 107 -44.15 13.96 -5.14
CA ALA A 107 -43.24 14.61 -4.19
C ALA A 107 -42.92 16.06 -4.58
N GLU A 108 -43.02 16.42 -5.86
CA GLU A 108 -42.88 17.80 -6.36
C GLU A 108 -43.83 18.78 -5.66
N PHE A 109 -45.04 18.34 -5.30
CA PHE A 109 -45.99 19.17 -4.56
C PHE A 109 -45.37 19.75 -3.28
N LEU A 110 -44.59 18.93 -2.55
CA LEU A 110 -43.95 19.32 -1.29
C LEU A 110 -42.92 20.42 -1.51
N PHE A 111 -42.17 20.37 -2.61
CA PHE A 111 -41.18 21.39 -2.93
C PHE A 111 -41.86 22.68 -3.40
N ASP A 112 -42.85 22.57 -4.28
CA ASP A 112 -43.57 23.72 -4.84
C ASP A 112 -44.30 24.52 -3.75
N ILE A 113 -44.92 23.86 -2.76
CA ILE A 113 -45.62 24.56 -1.68
C ILE A 113 -44.65 25.25 -0.70
N MET A 114 -43.50 24.63 -0.42
CA MET A 114 -42.47 25.25 0.43
C MET A 114 -41.81 26.45 -0.23
N GLN A 115 -41.63 26.41 -1.56
CA GLN A 115 -41.00 27.45 -2.35
C GLN A 115 -42.01 28.42 -2.97
N TYR A 116 -43.28 28.32 -2.60
CA TYR A 116 -44.35 29.14 -3.18
C TYR A 116 -43.99 30.64 -3.14
N PRO A 117 -44.07 31.35 -4.28
CA PRO A 117 -43.60 32.73 -4.38
C PRO A 117 -44.51 33.68 -3.60
N LEU A 118 -43.89 34.72 -3.02
CA LEU A 118 -44.61 35.89 -2.54
C LEU A 118 -45.11 36.67 -3.75
N LEU A 119 -46.41 36.99 -3.74
CA LEU A 119 -47.06 37.75 -4.81
C LEU A 119 -47.17 39.22 -4.43
N ASP A 120 -47.00 40.11 -5.40
CA ASP A 120 -47.33 41.53 -5.27
C ASP A 120 -48.85 41.78 -5.33
N ALA A 121 -49.27 43.05 -5.22
CA ALA A 121 -50.68 43.43 -5.25
C ALA A 121 -51.35 43.11 -6.61
N GLU A 122 -50.54 43.03 -7.67
CA GLU A 122 -50.94 42.70 -9.03
C GLU A 122 -50.94 41.18 -9.32
N GLY A 123 -50.51 40.35 -8.36
CA GLY A 123 -50.50 38.89 -8.46
C GLY A 123 -49.27 38.30 -9.12
N ASN A 124 -48.19 39.06 -9.29
CA ASN A 124 -46.92 38.61 -9.86
C ASN A 124 -45.90 38.21 -8.77
N PRO A 125 -45.00 37.25 -9.04
CA PRO A 125 -43.93 36.88 -8.11
C PRO A 125 -42.97 38.05 -7.82
N VAL A 126 -42.69 38.29 -6.55
CA VAL A 126 -41.71 39.29 -6.11
C VAL A 126 -40.31 38.70 -6.16
N TYR A 127 -39.38 39.41 -6.79
CA TYR A 127 -37.98 38.98 -6.89
C TYR A 127 -37.06 39.83 -6.00
N LYS A 128 -36.07 39.21 -5.37
CA LYS A 128 -34.97 39.86 -4.67
C LYS A 128 -33.67 39.66 -5.46
N LYS A 129 -32.77 40.64 -5.43
CA LYS A 129 -31.42 40.49 -5.99
C LYS A 129 -30.66 39.41 -5.20
N SER A 130 -30.08 38.42 -5.89
CA SER A 130 -29.38 37.32 -5.23
C SER A 130 -28.13 37.84 -4.51
N ASP A 131 -27.86 37.32 -3.31
CA ASP A 131 -26.69 37.69 -2.52
C ASP A 131 -25.41 36.93 -2.98
N ILE A 132 -25.54 35.99 -3.93
CA ILE A 132 -24.49 35.01 -4.32
C ILE A 132 -23.98 35.23 -5.75
N LEU A 133 -24.84 35.68 -6.68
CA LEU A 133 -24.51 35.90 -8.09
C LEU A 133 -24.89 37.32 -8.51
N GLU A 134 -23.89 38.13 -8.91
CA GLU A 134 -24.13 39.47 -9.44
C GLU A 134 -24.99 39.39 -10.71
N GLY A 135 -26.21 39.91 -10.63
CA GLY A 135 -27.17 39.97 -11.75
C GLY A 135 -28.27 38.90 -11.74
N ALA A 136 -28.24 37.93 -10.82
CA ALA A 136 -29.34 36.97 -10.65
C ALA A 136 -30.43 37.52 -9.72
N HIS A 137 -31.68 37.28 -10.08
CA HIS A 137 -32.87 37.60 -9.29
C HIS A 137 -33.46 36.29 -8.75
N GLU A 138 -33.66 36.20 -7.44
CA GLU A 138 -34.28 35.06 -6.76
C GLU A 138 -35.74 35.40 -6.43
N GLU A 139 -36.66 34.46 -6.71
CA GLU A 139 -38.06 34.58 -6.28
C GLU A 139 -38.14 34.58 -4.76
N LEU A 140 -38.75 35.61 -4.19
CA LEU A 140 -38.93 35.72 -2.76
C LEU A 140 -40.08 34.79 -2.34
N ARG A 141 -39.76 33.72 -1.61
CA ARG A 141 -40.75 32.78 -1.04
C ARG A 141 -41.71 33.46 -0.05
N LYS A 142 -42.98 33.07 -0.09
CA LYS A 142 -44.05 33.54 0.82
C LYS A 142 -43.79 33.12 2.28
N TYR A 143 -43.48 31.84 2.50
CA TYR A 143 -43.28 31.29 3.85
C TYR A 143 -41.79 31.12 4.15
N GLN A 144 -41.27 31.78 5.18
CA GLN A 144 -39.87 31.67 5.62
C GLN A 144 -39.59 30.35 6.37
N PRO A 145 -38.35 29.87 6.47
CA PRO A 145 -38.08 28.55 7.10
C PRO A 145 -38.58 28.48 8.55
N ASN A 146 -38.48 29.60 9.27
CA ASN A 146 -38.96 29.72 10.64
C ASN A 146 -40.47 29.49 10.78
N HIS A 147 -41.26 29.83 9.76
CA HIS A 147 -42.70 29.57 9.75
C HIS A 147 -42.97 28.06 9.78
N TRP A 148 -42.31 27.31 8.90
CA TRP A 148 -42.44 25.86 8.82
C TRP A 148 -41.97 25.15 10.09
N LYS A 149 -40.86 25.61 10.67
CA LYS A 149 -40.36 25.11 11.96
C LYS A 149 -41.41 25.26 13.06
N ALA A 150 -41.95 26.46 13.22
CA ALA A 150 -42.94 26.74 14.26
C ALA A 150 -44.24 25.95 14.05
N LYS A 151 -44.63 25.74 12.79
CA LYS A 151 -45.78 24.89 12.45
C LYS A 151 -45.52 23.44 12.84
N PHE A 152 -44.35 22.91 12.52
CA PHE A 152 -44.00 21.53 12.82
C PHE A 152 -43.89 21.26 14.32
N GLU A 153 -43.31 22.19 15.09
CA GLU A 153 -43.27 22.11 16.56
C GLU A 153 -44.69 22.03 17.17
N LYS A 154 -45.63 22.84 16.65
CA LYS A 154 -47.04 22.78 17.06
C LYS A 154 -47.69 21.44 16.68
N TYR A 155 -47.42 20.95 15.48
CA TYR A 155 -47.92 19.66 15.01
C TYR A 155 -47.43 18.50 15.87
N GLN A 156 -46.12 18.44 16.17
CA GLN A 156 -45.55 17.43 17.08
C GLN A 156 -46.18 17.49 18.47
N LEU A 157 -46.36 18.69 19.01
CA LEU A 157 -46.98 18.88 20.32
C LEU A 157 -48.43 18.36 20.34
N PHE A 158 -49.19 18.61 19.28
CA PHE A 158 -50.56 18.10 19.12
C PHE A 158 -50.60 16.57 19.03
N GLU A 159 -49.72 15.97 18.21
CA GLU A 159 -49.55 14.51 18.10
C GLU A 159 -49.18 13.87 19.45
N LEU A 160 -48.25 14.46 20.20
CA LEU A 160 -47.86 13.99 21.53
C LEU A 160 -49.01 14.05 22.54
N MET A 161 -49.83 15.10 22.49
CA MET A 161 -51.03 15.20 23.32
C MET A 161 -52.09 14.15 22.96
N LYS A 162 -52.24 13.85 21.67
CA LYS A 162 -53.15 12.80 21.17
C LYS A 162 -52.71 11.41 21.62
N ARG A 163 -51.41 11.09 21.50
CA ARG A 163 -50.83 9.83 21.99
C ARG A 163 -50.99 9.67 23.50
N LYS A 164 -50.66 10.68 24.31
CA LYS A 164 -50.86 10.63 25.77
C LYS A 164 -52.32 10.42 26.20
N ARG A 165 -53.29 10.79 25.35
CA ARG A 165 -54.71 10.48 25.59
C ARG A 165 -55.07 9.03 25.24
N GLN A 166 -54.40 8.42 24.26
CA GLN A 166 -54.59 7.02 23.85
C GLN A 166 -53.80 6.03 24.72
N ASP A 167 -52.62 6.41 25.21
CA ASP A 167 -51.76 5.58 26.07
C ASP A 167 -52.33 5.38 27.49
N LYS A 168 -53.41 6.07 27.87
CA LYS A 168 -54.17 5.76 29.10
C LYS A 168 -54.95 4.44 29.02
N SER A 169 -54.98 3.78 27.87
CA SER A 169 -55.81 2.58 27.61
C SER A 169 -55.05 1.32 27.17
N GLU A 170 -53.74 1.36 26.97
CA GLU A 170 -52.95 0.17 26.59
C GLU A 170 -51.73 0.01 27.49
N GLU A 171 -51.66 -1.15 28.16
CA GLU A 171 -50.54 -1.55 29.02
C GLU A 171 -49.21 -1.62 28.24
N GLU A 172 -48.15 -1.12 28.89
CA GLU A 172 -46.77 -1.08 28.39
C GLU A 172 -46.27 -2.48 28.02
N LYS A 173 -46.04 -2.72 26.72
CA LYS A 173 -45.26 -3.89 26.29
C LYS A 173 -43.80 -3.71 26.71
N GLU A 174 -43.27 -4.74 27.38
CA GLU A 174 -41.88 -4.80 27.85
C GLU A 174 -40.88 -4.42 26.76
N PRO A 175 -39.80 -3.70 27.12
CA PRO A 175 -38.76 -3.32 26.17
C PRO A 175 -38.12 -4.57 25.58
N VAL A 176 -38.25 -4.73 24.26
CA VAL A 176 -37.56 -5.75 23.46
C VAL A 176 -36.11 -5.85 23.93
N SER A 177 -35.73 -7.02 24.44
CA SER A 177 -34.41 -7.27 24.99
C SER A 177 -33.36 -6.75 24.02
N LYS A 178 -32.53 -5.80 24.47
CA LYS A 178 -31.36 -5.35 23.73
C LYS A 178 -30.44 -6.55 23.56
N LYS A 179 -30.60 -7.30 22.45
CA LYS A 179 -29.59 -8.25 21.98
C LYS A 179 -28.34 -7.41 21.72
N THR A 180 -27.52 -7.30 22.75
CA THR A 180 -26.16 -6.81 22.64
C THR A 180 -25.51 -7.69 21.60
N ILE A 181 -25.18 -7.11 20.44
CA ILE A 181 -24.47 -7.80 19.38
C ILE A 181 -23.09 -8.12 19.97
N PHE A 182 -22.98 -9.28 20.61
CA PHE A 182 -21.76 -9.75 21.25
C PHE A 182 -20.77 -10.03 20.13
N HIS A 183 -19.90 -9.05 19.91
CA HIS A 183 -18.89 -9.11 18.87
C HIS A 183 -17.80 -10.11 19.26
N LYS A 184 -17.91 -11.33 18.71
CA LYS A 184 -16.92 -12.40 18.86
C LYS A 184 -15.52 -11.86 18.50
N ARG A 185 -14.54 -12.04 19.41
CA ARG A 185 -13.12 -11.80 19.11
C ARG A 185 -12.70 -12.76 17.99
N THR A 186 -11.99 -12.25 16.99
CA THR A 186 -11.56 -13.07 15.86
C THR A 186 -10.64 -14.19 16.31
N SER A 187 -10.96 -15.42 15.93
CA SER A 187 -10.14 -16.59 16.20
C SER A 187 -8.86 -16.55 15.35
N ILE A 188 -7.77 -17.18 15.83
CA ILE A 188 -6.52 -17.32 15.07
C ILE A 188 -6.77 -17.99 13.71
N ARG A 189 -7.71 -18.96 13.67
CA ARG A 189 -8.12 -19.64 12.43
C ARG A 189 -8.76 -18.68 11.43
N GLU A 190 -9.60 -17.76 11.91
CA GLU A 190 -10.24 -16.74 11.07
C GLU A 190 -9.20 -15.74 10.55
N TYR A 191 -8.23 -15.34 11.38
CA TYR A 191 -7.15 -14.48 10.96
C TYR A 191 -6.31 -15.11 9.84
N PHE A 192 -5.96 -16.39 9.96
CA PHE A 192 -5.23 -17.11 8.92
C PHE A 192 -6.07 -17.29 7.64
N SER A 193 -7.38 -17.59 7.78
CA SER A 193 -8.28 -17.66 6.63
C SER A 193 -8.37 -16.32 5.89
N GLN A 194 -8.51 -15.20 6.63
CA GLN A 194 -8.51 -13.86 6.06
C GLN A 194 -7.20 -13.56 5.33
N PHE A 195 -6.06 -13.92 5.92
CA PHE A 195 -4.76 -13.80 5.28
C PHE A 195 -4.71 -14.53 3.94
N CYS A 196 -5.10 -15.81 3.91
CA CYS A 196 -5.09 -16.62 2.69
C CYS A 196 -6.02 -16.05 1.61
N PHE A 197 -7.23 -15.61 1.97
CA PHE A 197 -8.16 -15.02 1.00
C PHE A 197 -7.66 -13.70 0.42
N LEU A 198 -7.16 -12.79 1.28
CA LEU A 198 -6.60 -11.51 0.82
C LEU A 198 -5.37 -11.73 -0.07
N PHE A 199 -4.53 -12.71 0.30
CA PHE A 199 -3.36 -13.08 -0.48
C PHE A 199 -3.73 -13.66 -1.84
N ALA A 200 -4.62 -14.65 -1.87
CA ALA A 200 -5.12 -15.23 -3.11
C ALA A 200 -5.75 -14.16 -4.01
N ARG A 201 -6.57 -13.27 -3.45
CA ARG A 201 -7.17 -12.16 -4.19
C ARG A 201 -6.11 -11.22 -4.77
N ASN A 202 -5.11 -10.81 -3.99
CA ASN A 202 -4.08 -9.89 -4.45
C ASN A 202 -3.24 -10.50 -5.57
N VAL A 203 -2.88 -11.78 -5.45
CA VAL A 203 -2.21 -12.53 -6.51
C VAL A 203 -3.09 -12.59 -7.76
N LEU A 204 -4.36 -12.98 -7.63
CA LEU A 204 -5.30 -13.07 -8.76
C LEU A 204 -5.53 -11.73 -9.46
N ASN A 205 -5.68 -10.65 -8.70
CA ASN A 205 -5.83 -9.31 -9.26
C ASN A 205 -4.59 -8.90 -10.07
N LYS A 206 -3.40 -9.22 -9.56
CA LYS A 206 -2.14 -8.93 -10.26
C LYS A 206 -1.96 -9.80 -11.51
N LEU A 207 -2.35 -11.07 -11.45
CA LEU A 207 -2.31 -11.99 -12.60
C LEU A 207 -3.32 -11.61 -13.70
N LYS A 208 -4.47 -11.02 -13.36
CA LYS A 208 -5.48 -10.59 -14.33
C LYS A 208 -5.02 -9.40 -15.18
N ASN A 209 -4.14 -8.55 -14.67
CA ASN A 209 -3.60 -7.42 -15.42
C ASN A 209 -2.45 -7.87 -16.35
N LYS A 210 -2.83 -8.51 -17.47
CA LYS A 210 -1.89 -9.11 -18.43
C LYS A 210 -0.86 -8.11 -18.95
N THR A 211 -1.26 -6.87 -19.24
CA THR A 211 -0.35 -5.84 -19.77
C THR A 211 0.76 -5.50 -18.77
N ASN A 212 0.38 -5.18 -17.52
CA ASN A 212 1.36 -4.84 -16.49
C ASN A 212 2.25 -6.04 -16.15
N LEU A 213 1.67 -7.24 -16.10
CA LEU A 213 2.40 -8.47 -15.83
C LEU A 213 3.45 -8.77 -16.91
N THR A 214 3.09 -8.64 -18.18
CA THR A 214 4.02 -8.82 -19.30
C THR A 214 5.18 -7.83 -19.23
N VAL A 215 4.91 -6.54 -18.99
CA VAL A 215 5.97 -5.52 -18.84
C VAL A 215 6.87 -5.83 -17.64
N THR A 216 6.26 -6.21 -16.51
CA THR A 216 6.97 -6.53 -15.26
C THR A 216 7.92 -7.72 -15.44
N PHE A 217 7.49 -8.78 -16.13
CA PHE A 217 8.32 -9.97 -16.33
C PHE A 217 9.32 -9.87 -17.49
N ILE A 218 9.06 -9.04 -18.50
CA ILE A 218 10.01 -8.82 -19.60
C ILE A 218 11.13 -7.85 -19.19
N ALA A 219 10.83 -6.86 -18.34
CA ALA A 219 11.79 -5.83 -17.96
C ALA A 219 13.09 -6.40 -17.36
N ALA A 220 12.98 -7.36 -16.43
CA ALA A 220 14.16 -7.93 -15.77
C ALA A 220 15.05 -8.75 -16.74
N PRO A 221 14.54 -9.71 -17.53
CA PRO A 221 15.28 -10.38 -18.60
C PRO A 221 15.91 -9.42 -19.61
N PHE A 222 15.16 -8.43 -20.08
CA PHE A 222 15.65 -7.46 -21.04
C PHE A 222 16.84 -6.66 -20.49
N LEU A 223 16.72 -6.14 -19.26
CA LEU A 223 17.80 -5.44 -18.59
C LEU A 223 18.99 -6.37 -18.30
N ALA A 224 18.75 -7.64 -17.97
CA ALA A 224 19.82 -8.62 -17.78
C ALA A 224 20.64 -8.81 -19.06
N ILE A 225 19.98 -9.01 -20.21
CA ILE A 225 20.65 -9.14 -21.51
C ILE A 225 21.46 -7.87 -21.81
N LEU A 226 20.81 -6.71 -21.74
CA LEU A 226 21.43 -5.42 -22.08
C LEU A 226 22.68 -5.15 -21.23
N ILE A 227 22.55 -5.23 -19.90
CA ILE A 227 23.64 -4.91 -18.97
C ILE A 227 24.77 -5.92 -19.09
N SER A 228 24.45 -7.22 -19.16
CA SER A 228 25.47 -8.27 -19.20
C SER A 228 26.23 -8.26 -20.52
N PHE A 229 25.55 -7.96 -21.63
CA PHE A 229 26.17 -7.82 -22.94
C PHE A 229 27.13 -6.63 -22.99
N VAL A 230 26.70 -5.45 -22.52
CA VAL A 230 27.52 -4.23 -22.51
C VAL A 230 28.75 -4.37 -21.59
N LEU A 231 28.62 -5.06 -20.46
CA LEU A 231 29.70 -5.19 -19.47
C LEU A 231 30.61 -6.41 -19.70
N ARG A 232 30.41 -7.17 -20.78
CA ARG A 232 31.28 -8.30 -21.14
C ARG A 232 32.56 -7.79 -21.81
N TYR A 233 33.58 -7.48 -21.00
CA TYR A 233 34.88 -7.01 -21.48
C TYR A 233 35.91 -8.14 -21.60
N SER A 234 36.69 -8.11 -22.68
CA SER A 234 37.87 -8.96 -22.90
C SER A 234 38.99 -8.12 -23.52
N SER A 235 40.24 -8.39 -23.16
CA SER A 235 41.39 -7.73 -23.79
C SER A 235 41.49 -8.12 -25.28
N PRO A 236 41.93 -7.20 -26.18
CA PRO A 236 42.08 -7.49 -27.60
C PRO A 236 42.97 -8.73 -27.82
N GLY A 237 42.47 -9.72 -28.56
CA GLY A 237 43.21 -10.95 -28.88
C GLY A 237 43.06 -12.11 -27.89
N GLN A 238 42.30 -11.97 -26.81
CA GLN A 238 42.04 -13.06 -25.86
C GLN A 238 40.55 -13.45 -25.79
N SER A 239 40.28 -14.74 -25.57
CA SER A 239 38.93 -15.23 -25.27
C SER A 239 38.46 -14.67 -23.93
N TYR A 240 37.16 -14.35 -23.84
CA TYR A 240 36.56 -13.87 -22.61
C TYR A 240 36.84 -14.80 -21.43
N SER A 241 37.24 -14.20 -20.30
CA SER A 241 37.39 -14.89 -19.02
C SER A 241 36.75 -14.07 -17.93
N PHE A 242 36.00 -14.74 -17.05
CA PHE A 242 35.39 -14.10 -15.89
C PHE A 242 36.42 -13.45 -14.95
N ALA A 243 37.60 -14.05 -14.82
CA ALA A 243 38.67 -13.57 -13.94
C ALA A 243 39.17 -12.17 -14.32
N ALA A 244 39.35 -11.95 -15.62
CA ALA A 244 39.94 -10.73 -16.19
C ALA A 244 38.91 -9.61 -16.45
N ASN A 245 37.62 -9.84 -16.18
CA ASN A 245 36.59 -8.86 -16.48
C ASN A 245 36.57 -7.71 -15.45
N VAL A 246 37.06 -6.53 -15.86
CA VAL A 246 37.15 -5.33 -15.02
C VAL A 246 35.78 -4.74 -14.66
N ASN A 247 34.78 -4.96 -15.51
CA ASN A 247 33.46 -4.33 -15.37
C ASN A 247 32.56 -4.98 -14.32
N MET A 248 33.06 -5.97 -13.59
CA MET A 248 32.25 -6.76 -12.68
C MET A 248 31.79 -5.96 -11.43
N LYS A 249 32.58 -4.97 -11.01
CA LYS A 249 32.17 -3.98 -9.99
C LYS A 249 30.91 -3.22 -10.43
N ILE A 250 30.89 -2.77 -11.69
CA ILE A 250 29.78 -2.00 -12.27
C ILE A 250 28.54 -2.88 -12.39
N PHE A 251 28.70 -4.14 -12.82
CA PHE A 251 27.59 -5.10 -12.92
C PHE A 251 26.87 -5.30 -11.58
N ILE A 252 27.64 -5.57 -10.50
CA ILE A 252 27.09 -5.76 -9.15
C ILE A 252 26.28 -4.52 -8.71
N PHE A 253 26.85 -3.34 -8.92
CA PHE A 253 26.20 -2.08 -8.57
C PHE A 253 24.90 -1.84 -9.36
N ILE A 254 24.95 -1.93 -10.69
CA ILE A 254 23.78 -1.68 -11.54
C ILE A 254 22.69 -2.72 -11.26
N SER A 255 23.05 -3.99 -11.01
CA SER A 255 22.07 -5.03 -10.67
C SER A 255 21.26 -4.66 -9.43
N ILE A 256 21.90 -4.13 -8.38
CA ILE A 256 21.21 -3.69 -7.16
C ILE A 256 20.29 -2.51 -7.46
N ILE A 257 20.78 -1.51 -8.22
CA ILE A 257 19.98 -0.34 -8.61
C ILE A 257 18.76 -0.75 -9.45
N VAL A 258 18.92 -1.66 -10.40
CA VAL A 258 17.82 -2.20 -11.21
C VAL A 258 16.76 -2.85 -10.32
N PHE A 259 17.14 -3.63 -9.31
CA PHE A 259 16.16 -4.28 -8.44
C PHE A 259 15.48 -3.33 -7.47
N ILE A 260 16.18 -2.31 -6.97
CA ILE A 260 15.54 -1.22 -6.21
C ILE A 260 14.53 -0.49 -7.12
N PHE A 261 14.92 -0.18 -8.36
CA PHE A 261 14.07 0.49 -9.34
C PHE A 261 12.82 -0.31 -9.69
N LEU A 262 12.97 -1.60 -10.04
CA LEU A 262 11.86 -2.48 -10.38
C LEU A 262 10.92 -2.67 -9.19
N GLY A 263 11.46 -2.84 -7.96
CA GLY A 263 10.65 -2.91 -6.75
C GLY A 263 9.85 -1.63 -6.50
N LEU A 264 10.51 -0.48 -6.61
CA LEU A 264 9.89 0.83 -6.46
C LEU A 264 8.78 1.02 -7.51
N SER A 265 9.12 0.90 -8.79
CA SER A 265 8.19 1.09 -9.91
C SER A 265 6.93 0.23 -9.81
N ASN A 266 7.06 -1.05 -9.44
CA ASN A 266 5.94 -2.00 -9.37
C ASN A 266 5.04 -1.82 -8.12
N SER A 267 5.36 -0.89 -7.23
CA SER A 267 4.63 -0.67 -5.98
C SER A 267 4.19 0.77 -5.74
N LEU A 268 4.60 1.71 -6.59
CA LEU A 268 4.27 3.14 -6.48
C LEU A 268 2.75 3.40 -6.47
N ASP A 269 1.94 2.60 -7.17
CA ASP A 269 0.50 2.82 -7.33
C ASP A 269 -0.40 1.84 -6.54
N GLU A 270 0.19 0.89 -5.81
CA GLU A 270 -0.54 -0.22 -5.17
C GLU A 270 -1.49 0.24 -4.03
N ILE A 271 -1.05 1.12 -3.13
CA ILE A 271 -1.88 1.54 -1.97
C ILE A 271 -2.93 2.57 -2.40
N ILE A 272 -2.55 3.52 -3.24
CA ILE A 272 -3.46 4.58 -3.71
C ILE A 272 -4.59 4.02 -4.59
N SER A 273 -4.30 3.03 -5.44
CA SER A 273 -5.30 2.41 -6.31
C SER A 273 -6.37 1.64 -5.52
N GLU A 274 -5.99 0.99 -4.41
CA GLU A 274 -6.88 0.19 -3.59
C GLU A 274 -7.44 0.92 -2.36
N LYS A 275 -7.12 2.21 -2.20
CA LYS A 275 -7.55 3.05 -1.07
C LYS A 275 -9.03 2.88 -0.70
N ARG A 276 -9.92 2.92 -1.70
CA ARG A 276 -11.38 2.84 -1.49
C ARG A 276 -11.81 1.47 -0.99
N ILE A 277 -11.16 0.41 -1.46
CA ILE A 277 -11.42 -0.98 -1.06
C ILE A 277 -10.96 -1.16 0.39
N HIS A 278 -9.75 -0.69 0.72
CA HIS A 278 -9.19 -0.78 2.07
C HIS A 278 -10.04 -0.06 3.14
N ILE A 279 -10.58 1.12 2.83
CA ILE A 279 -11.48 1.86 3.74
C ILE A 279 -12.76 1.05 4.03
N ARG A 280 -13.30 0.34 3.04
CA ARG A 280 -14.48 -0.53 3.22
C ARG A 280 -14.13 -1.77 4.04
N GLU A 281 -13.01 -2.42 3.76
CA GLU A 281 -12.55 -3.60 4.51
C GLU A 281 -12.29 -3.30 5.99
N LYS A 282 -11.86 -2.07 6.30
CA LYS A 282 -11.70 -1.61 7.67
C LYS A 282 -13.02 -1.56 8.43
N LYS A 283 -14.14 -1.26 7.77
CA LYS A 283 -15.49 -1.36 8.35
C LYS A 283 -15.85 -2.81 8.70
N LEU A 284 -15.36 -3.76 7.90
CA LEU A 284 -15.48 -5.21 8.12
C LEU A 284 -14.43 -5.78 9.11
N ARG A 285 -13.74 -4.93 9.88
CA ARG A 285 -12.72 -5.30 10.91
C ARG A 285 -11.47 -6.01 10.39
N ILE A 286 -11.18 -5.90 9.10
CA ILE A 286 -9.90 -6.38 8.56
C ILE A 286 -8.79 -5.42 9.04
N LYS A 287 -7.75 -5.96 9.67
CA LYS A 287 -6.64 -5.18 10.22
C LYS A 287 -5.77 -4.59 9.10
N SER A 288 -5.42 -3.30 9.18
CA SER A 288 -4.50 -2.66 8.22
C SER A 288 -3.11 -3.30 8.16
N SER A 289 -2.67 -3.97 9.23
CA SER A 289 -1.41 -4.71 9.23
C SER A 289 -1.47 -5.91 8.29
N LEU A 290 -2.62 -6.61 8.24
CA LEU A 290 -2.83 -7.76 7.37
C LEU A 290 -2.77 -7.34 5.90
N PHE A 291 -3.43 -6.23 5.55
CA PHE A 291 -3.37 -5.63 4.22
C PHE A 291 -1.92 -5.37 3.77
N LEU A 292 -1.11 -4.72 4.60
CA LEU A 292 0.28 -4.40 4.26
C LEU A 292 1.18 -5.64 4.16
N ILE A 293 1.02 -6.61 5.07
CA ILE A 293 1.81 -7.86 5.04
C ILE A 293 1.52 -8.64 3.77
N VAL A 294 0.24 -8.81 3.43
CA VAL A 294 -0.18 -9.52 2.22
C VAL A 294 0.39 -8.83 0.97
N LYS A 295 0.37 -7.49 0.94
CA LYS A 295 0.92 -6.71 -0.17
C LYS A 295 2.43 -6.91 -0.33
N ASN A 296 3.19 -6.79 0.77
CA ASN A 296 4.63 -7.05 0.75
C ASN A 296 4.95 -8.48 0.29
N LEU A 297 4.21 -9.48 0.77
CA LEU A 297 4.43 -10.87 0.37
C LEU A 297 4.13 -11.11 -1.11
N THR A 298 3.05 -10.51 -1.61
CA THR A 298 2.70 -10.58 -3.04
C THR A 298 3.85 -10.01 -3.88
N LEU A 299 4.31 -8.80 -3.56
CA LEU A 299 5.42 -8.14 -4.27
C LEU A 299 6.74 -8.91 -4.16
N ALA A 300 7.02 -9.53 -3.02
CA ALA A 300 8.22 -10.34 -2.81
C ALA A 300 8.29 -11.56 -3.74
N ILE A 301 7.15 -12.21 -4.03
CA ILE A 301 7.10 -13.36 -4.95
C ILE A 301 7.42 -12.93 -6.38
N PHE A 302 6.87 -11.80 -6.83
CA PHE A 302 7.20 -11.25 -8.16
C PHE A 302 8.68 -10.83 -8.24
N ALA A 303 9.21 -10.19 -7.19
CA ALA A 303 10.62 -9.82 -7.11
C ALA A 303 11.56 -11.04 -7.12
N LEU A 304 11.17 -12.14 -6.45
CA LEU A 304 11.90 -13.41 -6.49
C LEU A 304 11.98 -13.97 -7.91
N LEU A 305 10.84 -14.04 -8.62
CA LEU A 305 10.79 -14.54 -9.99
C LEU A 305 11.65 -13.67 -10.93
N GLN A 306 11.55 -12.34 -10.81
CA GLN A 306 12.41 -11.41 -11.56
C GLN A 306 13.89 -11.60 -11.25
N ALA A 307 14.26 -11.78 -9.97
CA ALA A 307 15.64 -12.00 -9.53
C ALA A 307 16.24 -13.26 -10.12
N VAL A 308 15.48 -14.37 -10.09
CA VAL A 308 15.89 -15.65 -10.67
C VAL A 308 16.10 -15.52 -12.18
N LEU A 309 15.16 -14.92 -12.90
CA LEU A 309 15.28 -14.72 -14.35
C LEU A 309 16.46 -13.82 -14.72
N TYR A 310 16.63 -12.70 -14.01
CA TYR A 310 17.73 -11.77 -14.24
C TYR A 310 19.08 -12.45 -14.09
N ILE A 311 19.31 -13.13 -12.95
CA ILE A 311 20.62 -13.74 -12.69
C ILE A 311 20.85 -14.99 -13.54
N ALA A 312 19.81 -15.75 -13.90
CA ALA A 312 19.94 -16.88 -14.82
C ALA A 312 20.53 -16.42 -16.17
N ILE A 313 19.98 -15.36 -16.74
CA ILE A 313 20.44 -14.80 -18.02
C ILE A 313 21.84 -14.17 -17.87
N SER A 314 22.03 -13.32 -16.86
CA SER A 314 23.32 -12.65 -16.62
C SER A 314 24.46 -13.64 -16.35
N SER A 315 24.18 -14.72 -15.62
CA SER A 315 25.19 -15.74 -15.30
C SER A 315 25.68 -16.52 -16.53
N VAL A 316 24.82 -16.68 -17.54
CA VAL A 316 25.20 -17.31 -18.81
C VAL A 316 26.11 -16.37 -19.62
N ILE A 317 25.77 -15.08 -19.70
CA ILE A 317 26.51 -14.10 -20.52
C ILE A 317 27.87 -13.74 -19.90
N LEU A 318 27.93 -13.56 -18.58
CA LEU A 318 29.14 -13.18 -17.83
C LEU A 318 29.88 -14.38 -17.23
N GLU A 319 29.42 -15.61 -17.51
CA GLU A 319 30.00 -16.86 -17.00
C GLU A 319 30.18 -16.91 -15.46
N ILE A 320 29.23 -16.33 -14.71
CA ILE A 320 29.27 -16.29 -13.25
C ILE A 320 28.92 -17.67 -12.69
N ARG A 321 29.86 -18.34 -12.00
CA ARG A 321 29.66 -19.71 -11.49
C ARG A 321 29.67 -19.81 -9.97
N GLY A 322 28.83 -20.69 -9.43
CA GLY A 322 28.91 -21.15 -8.04
C GLY A 322 28.45 -20.16 -6.96
N ILE A 323 27.81 -19.05 -7.32
CA ILE A 323 27.32 -18.03 -6.38
C ILE A 323 25.91 -17.49 -6.69
N PHE A 324 25.15 -18.25 -7.49
CA PHE A 324 23.79 -17.92 -7.92
C PHE A 324 22.86 -17.51 -6.76
N LEU A 325 22.78 -18.35 -5.72
CA LEU A 325 21.87 -18.12 -4.58
C LEU A 325 22.17 -16.84 -3.80
N VAL A 326 23.45 -16.46 -3.70
CA VAL A 326 23.85 -15.23 -2.99
C VAL A 326 23.42 -14.01 -3.81
N TYR A 327 23.65 -14.00 -5.12
CA TYR A 327 23.12 -12.96 -5.99
C TYR A 327 21.61 -12.87 -5.88
N THR A 328 20.88 -13.99 -6.05
CA THR A 328 19.42 -13.99 -5.92
C THR A 328 18.97 -13.41 -4.57
N GLY A 329 19.61 -13.81 -3.46
CA GLY A 329 19.30 -13.28 -2.13
C GLY A 329 19.47 -11.77 -2.03
N TYR A 330 20.59 -11.21 -2.50
CA TYR A 330 20.81 -9.77 -2.50
C TYR A 330 19.87 -9.01 -3.44
N LEU A 331 19.50 -9.58 -4.59
CA LEU A 331 18.54 -8.96 -5.51
C LEU A 331 17.12 -8.97 -4.93
N ILE A 332 16.71 -10.03 -4.25
CA ILE A 332 15.44 -10.07 -3.50
C ILE A 332 15.44 -9.01 -2.40
N LEU A 333 16.52 -8.89 -1.63
CA LEU A 333 16.66 -7.86 -0.59
C LEU A 333 16.62 -6.45 -1.19
N SER A 334 17.25 -6.24 -2.34
CA SER A 334 17.21 -4.97 -3.07
C SER A 334 15.78 -4.65 -3.53
N GLY A 335 15.07 -5.65 -4.07
CA GLY A 335 13.67 -5.55 -4.41
C GLY A 335 12.79 -5.23 -3.18
N PHE A 336 13.03 -5.89 -2.04
CA PHE A 336 12.32 -5.66 -0.79
C PHE A 336 12.41 -4.21 -0.31
N VAL A 337 13.62 -3.65 -0.32
CA VAL A 337 13.80 -2.22 -0.01
C VAL A 337 13.10 -1.34 -1.05
N GLY A 338 13.26 -1.65 -2.34
CA GLY A 338 12.63 -0.91 -3.43
C GLY A 338 11.12 -0.83 -3.30
N PHE A 339 10.43 -1.97 -3.15
CA PHE A 339 8.98 -1.96 -3.04
C PHE A 339 8.48 -1.44 -1.69
N SER A 340 9.26 -1.55 -0.62
CA SER A 340 8.92 -0.91 0.65
C SER A 340 8.91 0.62 0.50
N LEU A 341 9.90 1.19 -0.19
CA LEU A 341 9.95 2.62 -0.53
C LEU A 341 8.79 3.03 -1.43
N GLY A 342 8.42 2.20 -2.40
CA GLY A 342 7.27 2.48 -3.28
C GLY A 342 5.93 2.45 -2.57
N LEU A 343 5.73 1.49 -1.67
CA LEU A 343 4.55 1.47 -0.79
C LEU A 343 4.50 2.70 0.12
N LEU A 344 5.63 3.12 0.69
CA LEU A 344 5.70 4.35 1.48
C LEU A 344 5.30 5.58 0.66
N ALA A 345 5.85 5.72 -0.55
CA ALA A 345 5.50 6.81 -1.46
C ALA A 345 4.00 6.79 -1.82
N SER A 346 3.47 5.60 -2.13
CA SER A 346 2.06 5.36 -2.45
C SER A 346 1.11 5.76 -1.32
N ALA A 347 1.55 5.60 -0.07
CA ALA A 347 0.79 6.03 1.11
C ALA A 347 0.86 7.55 1.34
N LEU A 348 1.98 8.20 1.02
CA LEU A 348 2.23 9.62 1.28
C LEU A 348 1.54 10.54 0.27
N ILE A 349 1.53 10.18 -1.01
CA ILE A 349 1.03 11.05 -2.08
C ILE A 349 -0.45 10.76 -2.35
N LYS A 350 -1.21 11.81 -2.68
CA LYS A 350 -2.66 11.71 -2.96
C LYS A 350 -2.97 11.65 -4.45
N ASP A 351 -2.08 12.17 -5.30
CA ASP A 351 -2.28 12.23 -6.74
C ASP A 351 -1.49 11.13 -7.47
N LYS A 352 -2.15 10.42 -8.39
CA LYS A 352 -1.53 9.33 -9.14
C LYS A 352 -0.48 9.84 -10.13
N LYS A 353 -0.63 11.04 -10.70
CA LYS A 353 0.34 11.59 -11.66
C LYS A 353 1.64 12.00 -10.96
N ALA A 354 1.53 12.63 -9.80
CA ALA A 354 2.69 13.02 -8.98
C ALA A 354 3.57 11.84 -8.52
N MET A 355 3.02 10.62 -8.42
CA MET A 355 3.78 9.43 -8.00
C MET A 355 4.97 9.12 -8.90
N VAL A 356 4.84 9.32 -10.22
CA VAL A 356 5.91 8.99 -11.18
C VAL A 356 7.14 9.87 -10.96
N ASN A 357 6.95 11.11 -10.51
CA ASN A 357 8.03 12.06 -10.25
C ASN A 357 8.87 11.67 -9.01
N ILE A 358 8.35 10.81 -8.12
CA ILE A 358 9.12 10.30 -6.98
C ILE A 358 10.22 9.34 -7.41
N LEU A 359 10.03 8.64 -8.53
CA LEU A 359 10.97 7.64 -9.02
C LEU A 359 12.39 8.22 -9.17
N PRO A 360 12.64 9.29 -9.93
CA PRO A 360 13.98 9.88 -10.02
C PRO A 360 14.47 10.48 -8.69
N ILE A 361 13.58 11.10 -7.90
CA ILE A 361 13.93 11.72 -6.61
C ILE A 361 14.49 10.70 -5.63
N VAL A 362 13.94 9.48 -5.61
CA VAL A 362 14.43 8.39 -4.77
C VAL A 362 15.64 7.71 -5.41
N MET A 363 15.65 7.49 -6.72
CA MET A 363 16.68 6.69 -7.39
C MET A 363 18.03 7.41 -7.51
N ILE A 364 18.05 8.72 -7.82
CA ILE A 364 19.31 9.45 -8.04
C ILE A 364 20.20 9.44 -6.79
N PRO A 365 19.71 9.73 -5.57
CA PRO A 365 20.50 9.60 -4.35
C PRO A 365 21.04 8.18 -4.11
N GLN A 366 20.23 7.15 -4.42
CA GLN A 366 20.66 5.76 -4.29
C GLN A 366 21.82 5.44 -5.23
N MET A 367 21.87 6.06 -6.42
CA MET A 367 22.95 5.85 -7.37
C MET A 367 24.23 6.59 -6.96
N ILE A 368 24.11 7.86 -6.56
CA ILE A 368 25.27 8.72 -6.28
C ILE A 368 25.97 8.29 -4.98
N PHE A 369 25.20 7.98 -3.92
CA PHE A 369 25.76 7.77 -2.58
C PHE A 369 26.07 6.30 -2.24
N ALA A 370 25.98 5.39 -3.22
CA ALA A 370 26.31 3.99 -3.04
C ALA A 370 27.82 3.70 -2.85
N GLY A 371 28.70 4.61 -3.28
CA GLY A 371 30.16 4.44 -3.27
C GLY A 371 30.72 3.70 -4.49
N ALA A 372 29.87 3.33 -5.45
CA ALA A 372 30.28 2.66 -6.69
C ALA A 372 30.59 3.65 -7.83
N VAL A 373 29.73 4.66 -8.03
CA VAL A 373 29.90 5.71 -9.06
C VAL A 373 30.96 6.73 -8.65
N ILE A 374 30.87 7.21 -7.41
CA ILE A 374 31.82 8.15 -6.82
C ILE A 374 32.42 7.47 -5.60
N GLU A 375 33.75 7.34 -5.58
CA GLU A 375 34.47 6.84 -4.42
C GLU A 375 34.33 7.84 -3.27
N PHE A 376 34.07 7.35 -2.05
CA PHE A 376 33.82 8.21 -0.89
C PHE A 376 34.98 9.16 -0.57
N GLU A 377 36.22 8.74 -0.86
CA GLU A 377 37.43 9.55 -0.71
C GLU A 377 37.44 10.79 -1.62
N LYS A 378 36.76 10.72 -2.77
CA LYS A 378 36.70 11.76 -3.81
C LYS A 378 35.45 12.65 -3.71
N MET A 379 34.57 12.43 -2.73
CA MET A 379 33.39 13.26 -2.51
C MET A 379 33.74 14.62 -1.92
N ASN A 380 32.84 15.60 -2.09
CA ASN A 380 33.00 16.95 -1.55
C ASN A 380 33.25 16.89 -0.03
N ARG A 381 34.37 17.50 0.41
CA ARG A 381 34.80 17.50 1.81
C ARG A 381 33.82 18.24 2.73
N VAL A 382 33.11 19.23 2.23
CA VAL A 382 32.07 19.97 2.98
C VAL A 382 30.93 19.06 3.43
N ALA A 383 30.69 17.96 2.72
CA ALA A 383 29.62 17.03 3.05
C ALA A 383 29.98 16.11 4.24
N ARG A 384 31.24 16.08 4.71
CA ARG A 384 31.65 15.25 5.85
C ARG A 384 31.49 15.99 7.16
N VAL A 385 30.68 15.44 8.06
CA VAL A 385 30.52 16.01 9.40
C VAL A 385 31.71 15.62 10.29
N ASN A 386 32.17 14.37 10.20
CA ASN A 386 33.38 13.89 10.88
C ASN A 386 34.53 13.65 9.87
N PRO A 387 35.65 14.41 9.96
CA PRO A 387 36.81 14.26 9.07
C PRO A 387 37.48 12.88 9.16
N GLU A 388 37.41 12.22 10.32
CA GLU A 388 38.02 10.90 10.53
C GLU A 388 37.19 9.73 9.98
N SER A 389 35.95 9.99 9.60
CA SER A 389 35.08 8.95 9.06
C SER A 389 35.53 8.57 7.64
N ALA A 390 35.77 7.27 7.41
CA ALA A 390 36.13 6.76 6.10
C ALA A 390 34.98 6.90 5.07
N ILE A 391 33.75 7.09 5.55
CA ILE A 391 32.54 7.15 4.74
C ILE A 391 31.65 8.29 5.26
N PRO A 392 31.21 9.21 4.40
CA PRO A 392 30.31 10.29 4.81
C PRO A 392 29.03 9.75 5.45
N GLU A 393 28.53 10.45 6.47
CA GLU A 393 27.45 9.97 7.33
C GLU A 393 26.14 9.77 6.57
N PHE A 394 25.81 10.70 5.68
CA PHE A 394 24.60 10.63 4.85
C PHE A 394 24.60 9.45 3.88
N CYS A 395 25.78 8.93 3.48
CA CYS A 395 25.87 7.73 2.67
C CYS A 395 25.45 6.46 3.44
N ASN A 396 25.48 6.48 4.78
CA ASN A 396 24.97 5.36 5.59
C ASN A 396 23.45 5.22 5.53
N ILE A 397 22.72 6.30 5.16
CA ILE A 397 21.26 6.31 5.04
C ILE A 397 20.83 5.53 3.78
N MET A 398 21.68 5.45 2.76
CA MET A 398 21.30 4.84 1.49
C MET A 398 21.39 3.30 1.55
N PRO A 399 20.29 2.57 1.36
CA PRO A 399 20.31 1.11 1.34
C PRO A 399 21.15 0.54 0.18
N SER A 400 21.21 1.22 -0.97
CA SER A 400 22.02 0.79 -2.12
C SER A 400 23.49 0.60 -1.74
N ARG A 401 24.03 1.45 -0.87
CA ARG A 401 25.40 1.39 -0.34
C ARG A 401 25.67 0.09 0.42
N TRP A 402 24.75 -0.29 1.32
CA TRP A 402 24.87 -1.51 2.12
C TRP A 402 24.71 -2.77 1.27
N LEU A 403 23.73 -2.77 0.37
CA LEU A 403 23.49 -3.87 -0.56
C LEU A 403 24.69 -4.07 -1.49
N PHE A 404 25.27 -2.99 -2.02
CA PHE A 404 26.42 -3.02 -2.92
C PHE A 404 27.66 -3.58 -2.22
N GLU A 405 28.02 -3.01 -1.07
CA GLU A 405 29.15 -3.48 -0.28
C GLU A 405 28.96 -4.94 0.16
N GLY A 406 27.73 -5.33 0.47
CA GLY A 406 27.40 -6.69 0.90
C GLY A 406 27.61 -7.70 -0.22
N LEU A 407 27.01 -7.46 -1.39
CA LEU A 407 27.14 -8.35 -2.54
C LEU A 407 28.58 -8.38 -3.10
N PHE A 408 29.27 -7.24 -3.10
CA PHE A 408 30.67 -7.16 -3.54
C PHE A 408 31.61 -7.98 -2.65
N THR A 409 31.49 -7.84 -1.33
CA THR A 409 32.31 -8.62 -0.38
C THR A 409 31.90 -10.09 -0.34
N ALA A 410 30.61 -10.39 -0.55
CA ALA A 410 30.11 -11.74 -0.71
C ALA A 410 30.70 -12.41 -1.96
N GLN A 411 30.76 -11.72 -3.10
CA GLN A 411 31.39 -12.24 -4.32
C GLN A 411 32.87 -12.60 -4.09
N ALA A 412 33.60 -11.77 -3.35
CA ALA A 412 35.01 -12.00 -3.04
C ALA A 412 35.24 -13.23 -2.13
N LYS A 413 34.36 -13.47 -1.14
CA LYS A 413 34.61 -14.46 -0.06
C LYS A 413 33.72 -15.70 -0.11
N LEU A 414 32.48 -15.60 -0.58
CA LEU A 414 31.48 -16.68 -0.60
C LEU A 414 31.43 -17.45 -1.93
N ASN A 415 32.27 -17.12 -2.91
CA ASN A 415 32.40 -17.94 -4.10
C ASN A 415 32.78 -19.38 -3.74
N PHE A 416 32.35 -20.34 -4.57
CA PHE A 416 32.52 -21.77 -4.33
C PHE A 416 33.96 -22.14 -3.95
N TYR A 417 34.93 -21.59 -4.70
CA TYR A 417 36.35 -21.86 -4.50
C TYR A 417 36.87 -21.31 -3.16
N LYS A 418 36.69 -20.01 -2.87
CA LYS A 418 37.16 -19.36 -1.63
C LYS A 418 36.44 -19.89 -0.40
N ARG A 419 35.16 -20.27 -0.49
CA ARG A 419 34.43 -20.88 0.62
C ARG A 419 35.03 -22.24 0.99
N ASN A 420 35.29 -23.09 -0.01
CA ASN A 420 35.91 -24.39 0.22
C ASN A 420 37.35 -24.26 0.69
N LEU A 421 38.13 -23.35 0.08
CA LEU A 421 39.49 -23.04 0.51
C LEU A 421 39.52 -22.51 1.96
N GLY A 422 38.59 -21.61 2.31
CA GLY A 422 38.44 -21.07 3.66
C GLY A 422 38.10 -22.15 4.69
N ASN A 423 37.18 -23.07 4.37
CA ASN A 423 36.87 -24.21 5.23
C ASN A 423 38.09 -25.12 5.45
N LEU A 424 38.90 -25.34 4.42
CA LEU A 424 40.14 -26.11 4.52
C LEU A 424 41.21 -25.37 5.32
N ASN A 425 41.35 -24.05 5.14
CA ASN A 425 42.24 -23.21 5.94
C ASN A 425 41.85 -23.18 7.42
N ASN A 426 40.55 -23.08 7.73
CA ASN A 426 40.07 -23.12 9.11
C ASN A 426 40.36 -24.48 9.76
N ARG A 427 40.14 -25.58 9.03
CA ARG A 427 40.52 -26.93 9.50
C ARG A 427 42.02 -27.04 9.75
N GLU A 428 42.84 -26.47 8.88
CA GLU A 428 44.29 -26.42 9.08
C GLU A 428 44.67 -25.61 10.33
N ASN A 429 44.09 -24.42 10.52
CA ASN A 429 44.33 -23.59 11.70
C ASN A 429 43.90 -24.28 13.01
N VAL A 430 42.74 -24.95 13.02
CA VAL A 430 42.28 -25.74 14.17
C VAL A 430 43.26 -26.87 14.47
N LEU A 431 43.76 -27.58 13.45
CA LEU A 431 44.77 -28.62 13.66
C LEU A 431 46.08 -28.06 14.23
N PHE A 432 46.50 -26.87 13.77
CA PHE A 432 47.68 -26.18 14.33
C PHE A 432 47.46 -25.78 15.79
N GLN A 433 46.27 -25.30 16.14
CA GLN A 433 45.91 -24.96 17.51
C GLN A 433 45.87 -26.21 18.40
N GLN A 434 45.22 -27.29 17.97
CA GLN A 434 45.19 -28.57 18.71
C GLN A 434 46.58 -29.18 18.92
N LYS A 435 47.50 -28.99 17.96
CA LYS A 435 48.90 -29.37 18.13
C LYS A 435 49.60 -28.49 19.16
N SER A 436 49.36 -27.18 19.13
CA SER A 436 49.90 -26.23 20.11
C SER A 436 49.42 -26.56 21.53
N ASP A 437 48.15 -26.93 21.66
CA ASP A 437 47.50 -27.27 22.91
C ASP A 437 47.79 -28.72 23.38
N LYS A 438 48.66 -29.45 22.64
CA LYS A 438 49.05 -30.85 22.88
C LYS A 438 47.89 -31.86 22.92
N GLU A 439 46.74 -31.53 22.34
CA GLU A 439 45.56 -32.42 22.29
C GLU A 439 45.74 -33.61 21.32
N ILE A 440 46.66 -33.50 20.34
CA ILE A 440 46.85 -34.50 19.28
C ILE A 440 48.33 -34.88 19.16
N SER A 441 48.60 -36.17 18.92
CA SER A 441 49.96 -36.67 18.69
C SER A 441 50.56 -36.16 17.36
N ILE A 442 51.90 -36.06 17.30
CA ILE A 442 52.61 -35.55 16.11
C ILE A 442 52.31 -36.39 14.85
N SER A 443 52.17 -37.71 15.01
CA SER A 443 51.83 -38.64 13.91
C SER A 443 50.42 -38.40 13.37
N GLU A 444 49.42 -38.27 14.25
CA GLU A 444 48.03 -37.98 13.88
C GLU A 444 47.89 -36.60 13.24
N PHE A 445 48.61 -35.59 13.75
CA PHE A 445 48.65 -34.26 13.16
C PHE A 445 49.19 -34.30 11.73
N ASN A 446 50.31 -34.98 11.50
CA ASN A 446 50.91 -35.12 10.18
C ASN A 446 49.97 -35.82 9.19
N GLN A 447 49.25 -36.86 9.64
CA GLN A 447 48.27 -37.56 8.81
C GLN A 447 47.07 -36.68 8.47
N LYS A 448 46.51 -35.97 9.46
CA LYS A 448 45.37 -35.05 9.28
C LYS A 448 45.73 -33.87 8.40
N ILE A 449 46.88 -33.22 8.60
CA ILE A 449 47.35 -32.12 7.72
C ILE A 449 47.60 -32.61 6.29
N LYS A 450 48.22 -33.78 6.11
CA LYS A 450 48.43 -34.35 4.77
C LYS A 450 47.10 -34.56 4.03
N SER A 451 46.05 -34.99 4.74
CA SER A 451 44.71 -35.13 4.18
C SER A 451 44.09 -33.78 3.76
N VAL A 452 44.29 -32.72 4.56
CA VAL A 452 43.80 -31.37 4.25
C VAL A 452 44.55 -30.79 3.05
N ARG A 453 45.88 -30.93 3.01
CA ARG A 453 46.70 -30.50 1.86
C ARG A 453 46.35 -31.25 0.58
N LYS A 454 46.11 -32.57 0.65
CA LYS A 454 45.63 -33.37 -0.49
C LYS A 454 44.28 -32.86 -1.01
N ARG A 455 43.35 -32.49 -0.11
CA ARG A 455 42.06 -31.90 -0.50
C ARG A 455 42.21 -30.50 -1.12
N LYS A 456 43.15 -29.68 -0.65
CA LYS A 456 43.48 -28.38 -1.29
C LYS A 456 44.05 -28.56 -2.68
N ALA A 457 45.00 -29.48 -2.86
CA ALA A 457 45.56 -29.80 -4.17
C ALA A 457 44.45 -30.30 -5.11
N LYS A 458 43.61 -31.24 -4.66
CA LYS A 458 42.46 -31.71 -5.44
C LYS A 458 41.52 -30.57 -5.85
N LEU A 459 41.26 -29.61 -4.96
CA LEU A 459 40.42 -28.45 -5.26
C LEU A 459 41.04 -27.55 -6.35
N LEU A 460 42.36 -27.33 -6.32
CA LEU A 460 43.09 -26.58 -7.36
C LEU A 460 43.11 -27.30 -8.71
N PHE A 461 43.30 -28.62 -8.71
CA PHE A 461 43.33 -29.42 -9.95
C PHE A 461 41.94 -29.59 -10.58
N ASP A 462 40.92 -29.90 -9.78
CA ASP A 462 39.57 -30.17 -10.29
C ASP A 462 38.83 -28.89 -10.69
N ASN A 463 39.17 -27.73 -10.09
CA ASN A 463 38.48 -26.47 -10.30
C ASN A 463 39.47 -25.35 -10.61
N ASN A 464 39.47 -24.90 -11.87
CA ASN A 464 40.28 -23.76 -12.28
C ASN A 464 39.81 -22.47 -11.55
N PRO A 465 40.66 -21.81 -10.73
CA PRO A 465 40.26 -20.66 -9.90
C PRO A 465 39.67 -19.50 -10.71
N ASP A 466 40.17 -19.31 -11.94
CA ASP A 466 39.79 -18.22 -12.84
C ASP A 466 38.31 -18.27 -13.28
N ARG A 467 37.68 -19.45 -13.14
CA ARG A 467 36.25 -19.63 -13.42
C ARG A 467 35.34 -19.15 -12.29
N TYR A 468 35.89 -18.92 -11.10
CA TYR A 468 35.12 -18.60 -9.89
C TYR A 468 35.56 -17.31 -9.20
N ILE A 469 36.80 -16.86 -9.44
CA ILE A 469 37.38 -15.66 -8.85
C ILE A 469 37.48 -14.60 -9.93
N ASN A 470 37.02 -13.40 -9.61
CA ASN A 470 37.34 -12.21 -10.37
C ASN A 470 38.51 -11.49 -9.68
N GLU A 471 39.57 -11.18 -10.44
CA GLU A 471 40.82 -10.67 -9.88
C GLU A 471 40.62 -9.30 -9.25
N ASP A 472 39.96 -8.38 -9.96
CA ASP A 472 39.73 -7.01 -9.49
C ASP A 472 38.92 -6.96 -8.20
N ILE A 473 37.84 -7.75 -8.12
CA ILE A 473 37.03 -7.84 -6.90
C ILE A 473 37.87 -8.36 -5.73
N ASN A 474 38.64 -9.43 -5.96
CA ASN A 474 39.41 -10.06 -4.90
C ASN A 474 40.58 -9.16 -4.44
N ILE A 475 41.27 -8.49 -5.35
CA ILE A 475 42.35 -7.51 -5.07
C ILE A 475 41.80 -6.32 -4.29
N ALA A 476 40.64 -5.78 -4.71
CA ALA A 476 40.00 -4.66 -4.03
C ALA A 476 39.68 -5.01 -2.57
N VAL A 477 39.02 -6.15 -2.33
CA VAL A 477 38.68 -6.59 -0.96
C VAL A 477 39.94 -6.92 -0.16
N SER A 478 40.93 -7.62 -0.72
CA SER A 478 42.14 -7.98 0.02
C SER A 478 42.99 -6.76 0.40
N ARG A 479 43.03 -5.74 -0.47
CA ARG A 479 43.73 -4.48 -0.17
C ARG A 479 43.10 -3.76 1.01
N ILE A 480 41.77 -3.70 1.06
CA ILE A 480 41.05 -3.08 2.18
C ILE A 480 41.12 -3.95 3.45
N ASP A 481 41.09 -5.29 3.31
CA ASP A 481 41.34 -6.19 4.44
C ASP A 481 42.72 -5.95 5.08
N GLY A 482 43.76 -5.69 4.27
CA GLY A 482 45.07 -5.29 4.77
C GLY A 482 45.04 -3.97 5.55
N LYS A 483 44.34 -2.96 5.04
CA LYS A 483 44.12 -1.70 5.77
C LYS A 483 43.39 -1.91 7.10
N PHE A 484 42.39 -2.79 7.13
CA PHE A 484 41.64 -3.15 8.33
C PHE A 484 42.51 -3.82 9.39
N LEU A 485 43.44 -4.70 8.99
CA LEU A 485 44.37 -5.35 9.91
C LEU A 485 45.37 -4.36 10.52
N ASN A 486 45.82 -3.36 9.74
CA ASN A 486 46.75 -2.34 10.23
C ASN A 486 46.07 -1.27 11.09
N ASN A 487 44.83 -0.90 10.74
CA ASN A 487 44.03 0.07 11.48
C ASN A 487 42.59 -0.46 11.63
N PRO A 488 42.23 -1.01 12.81
CA PRO A 488 40.95 -1.68 13.05
C PRO A 488 39.80 -0.67 13.16
N LYS A 489 39.50 -0.01 12.05
CA LYS A 489 38.33 0.85 11.81
C LYS A 489 37.47 0.24 10.69
N ASN A 490 36.19 0.59 10.64
CA ASN A 490 35.29 0.13 9.58
C ASN A 490 35.63 0.83 8.25
N HIS A 491 36.15 0.06 7.29
CA HIS A 491 36.46 0.53 5.94
C HIS A 491 35.45 0.00 4.92
N PHE A 492 35.12 0.82 3.91
CA PHE A 492 34.25 0.42 2.81
C PHE A 492 34.89 -0.71 1.98
N LEU A 493 34.10 -1.76 1.67
CA LEU A 493 34.54 -2.96 0.94
C LEU A 493 35.48 -3.89 1.73
N SER A 494 35.70 -3.65 3.02
CA SER A 494 36.36 -4.64 3.87
C SER A 494 35.46 -5.87 4.03
N SER A 495 36.05 -7.06 4.08
CA SER A 495 35.30 -8.30 4.35
C SER A 495 34.86 -8.44 5.81
N LYS A 496 35.45 -7.65 6.71
CA LYS A 496 35.18 -7.66 8.15
C LYS A 496 34.78 -6.27 8.61
N LYS A 497 33.85 -6.22 9.56
CA LYS A 497 33.42 -4.99 10.25
C LYS A 497 33.38 -5.21 11.75
N ILE A 498 33.67 -4.16 12.49
CA ILE A 498 33.57 -4.11 13.95
C ILE A 498 32.22 -3.47 14.31
N PHE A 499 31.41 -4.20 15.05
CA PHE A 499 30.17 -3.71 15.66
C PHE A 499 30.16 -4.13 17.13
N PHE A 500 29.89 -3.20 18.04
CA PHE A 500 29.85 -3.46 19.49
C PHE A 500 31.10 -4.22 20.02
N GLY A 501 32.29 -3.86 19.53
CA GLY A 501 33.55 -4.49 19.92
C GLY A 501 33.80 -5.89 19.35
N LYS A 502 32.87 -6.47 18.57
CA LYS A 502 33.01 -7.80 17.94
C LYS A 502 33.19 -7.67 16.43
N ILE A 503 33.99 -8.57 15.87
CA ILE A 503 34.25 -8.65 14.43
C ILE A 503 33.19 -9.53 13.77
N TYR A 504 32.49 -8.97 12.79
CA TYR A 504 31.49 -9.66 11.98
C TYR A 504 31.87 -9.63 10.50
N ASN A 505 31.33 -10.58 9.74
CA ASN A 505 31.46 -10.58 8.29
C ASN A 505 30.58 -9.48 7.69
N THR A 506 31.16 -8.65 6.83
CA THR A 506 30.47 -7.49 6.22
C THR A 506 29.20 -7.89 5.46
N TYR A 507 29.25 -8.98 4.70
CA TYR A 507 28.09 -9.46 3.94
C TYR A 507 26.88 -9.78 4.85
N ASN A 508 27.09 -10.42 6.01
CA ASN A 508 26.02 -10.73 6.95
C ASN A 508 25.43 -9.48 7.60
N VAL A 509 26.30 -8.58 8.07
CA VAL A 509 25.88 -7.30 8.68
C VAL A 509 25.03 -6.49 7.70
N ASN A 510 25.47 -6.41 6.45
CA ASN A 510 24.77 -5.63 5.43
C ASN A 510 23.40 -6.24 5.07
N VAL A 511 23.23 -7.57 5.11
CA VAL A 511 21.91 -8.21 4.97
C VAL A 511 20.97 -7.81 6.10
N VAL A 512 21.45 -7.87 7.35
CA VAL A 512 20.64 -7.48 8.53
C VAL A 512 20.21 -6.02 8.43
N ILE A 513 21.13 -5.13 8.07
CA ILE A 513 20.84 -3.69 7.90
C ILE A 513 19.81 -3.48 6.79
N ALA A 514 19.94 -4.15 5.64
CA ALA A 514 18.97 -4.04 4.55
C ALA A 514 17.56 -4.53 4.96
N LEU A 515 17.47 -5.61 5.73
CA LEU A 515 16.20 -6.08 6.29
C LEU A 515 15.59 -5.05 7.25
N LEU A 516 16.40 -4.49 8.16
CA LEU A 516 15.95 -3.44 9.09
C LEU A 516 15.39 -2.23 8.35
N TYR A 517 16.03 -1.80 7.26
CA TYR A 517 15.52 -0.72 6.41
C TYR A 517 14.11 -1.03 5.88
N GLY A 518 13.92 -2.19 5.25
CA GLY A 518 12.62 -2.56 4.71
C GLY A 518 11.54 -2.68 5.81
N PHE A 519 11.88 -3.22 6.98
CA PHE A 519 10.94 -3.28 8.11
C PHE A 519 10.58 -1.91 8.67
N LEU A 520 11.56 -1.03 8.91
CA LEU A 520 11.31 0.34 9.41
C LEU A 520 10.44 1.15 8.45
N ILE A 521 10.73 1.06 7.15
CA ILE A 521 9.93 1.71 6.10
C ILE A 521 8.50 1.17 6.14
N ASN A 522 8.30 -0.14 6.26
CA ASN A 522 6.96 -0.73 6.35
C ASN A 522 6.21 -0.35 7.64
N ILE A 523 6.90 -0.22 8.77
CA ILE A 523 6.29 0.29 10.02
C ILE A 523 5.81 1.72 9.82
N LEU A 524 6.63 2.58 9.20
CA LEU A 524 6.24 3.95 8.87
C LEU A 524 5.03 3.98 7.92
N THR A 525 5.04 3.15 6.88
CA THR A 525 3.90 2.99 5.95
C THR A 525 2.64 2.55 6.69
N TYR A 526 2.73 1.60 7.62
CA TYR A 526 1.61 1.15 8.45
C TYR A 526 1.04 2.28 9.31
N ILE A 527 1.91 3.07 9.95
CA ILE A 527 1.51 4.24 10.76
C ILE A 527 0.74 5.23 9.88
N ILE A 528 1.28 5.58 8.71
CA ILE A 528 0.64 6.50 7.77
C ILE A 528 -0.72 5.96 7.32
N ILE A 529 -0.81 4.68 6.94
CA ILE A 529 -2.08 4.06 6.54
C ILE A 529 -3.09 4.12 7.69
N ARG A 530 -2.66 3.84 8.93
CA ARG A 530 -3.53 3.84 10.10
C ARG A 530 -4.13 5.22 10.40
N PHE A 531 -3.35 6.30 10.24
CA PHE A 531 -3.79 7.66 10.53
C PHE A 531 -4.52 8.32 9.36
N LYS A 532 -4.02 8.17 8.12
CA LYS A 532 -4.51 8.88 6.94
C LYS A 532 -5.77 8.28 6.31
N PHE A 533 -6.06 7.02 6.60
CA PHE A 533 -7.24 6.29 6.10
C PHE A 533 -8.23 6.03 7.25
N LYS A 534 -8.39 7.02 8.15
CA LYS A 534 -9.47 7.03 9.14
C LYS A 534 -10.77 7.46 8.52
#